data_AF-A0A1C6FB24-F1
#
_entry.id   AF-A0A1C6FB24-F1
#
_cell.length_a   1.000
_cell.length_b   1.000
_cell.length_c   1.000
_cell.angle_alpha   90.00
_cell.angle_beta   90.00
_cell.angle_gamma   90.00
#
_symmetry.space_group_name_H-M   'P 1'
#
loop_
_entity.id
_entity.type
_entity.pdbx_description
1 polymer ?
#
loop_
_entity_poly.entity_id
_entity_poly.type
_entity_poly.pdbx_seq_one_letter_code
_entity_poly.pdbx_strand_id
1 'polypeptide(L)'
;MVKYKIGELIELVQEINSELKYGSDDVRGMTITKEIIPTKADVSGTDLSKFLVVHPREFIYNPRTHGKRIGFGYNNSKENFIISWNNIAFRVKKSMENIVLADYLFLHFKRDEWDREACFQSCNRAGVSYT
;
A
#
# COMPACT_ATOMS: atom_id res chain seq x y z
N MET A 1 -18.85 22.55 8.05
CA MET A 1 -18.02 21.56 7.32
C MET A 1 -17.32 20.69 8.34
N VAL A 2 -17.51 19.38 8.29
CA VAL A 2 -16.74 18.43 9.14
C VAL A 2 -15.37 18.22 8.50
N LYS A 3 -14.31 18.15 9.31
CA LYS A 3 -12.94 17.87 8.88
C LYS A 3 -12.52 16.52 9.43
N TYR A 4 -11.79 15.74 8.64
CA TYR A 4 -11.26 14.43 9.02
C TYR A 4 -9.73 14.41 8.86
N LYS A 5 -9.04 13.75 9.78
CA LYS A 5 -7.66 13.30 9.58
C LYS A 5 -7.68 11.99 8.80
N ILE A 6 -6.69 11.78 7.92
CA ILE A 6 -6.64 10.56 7.09
C ILE A 6 -6.67 9.29 7.95
N GLY A 7 -5.93 9.24 9.07
CA GLY A 7 -5.93 8.06 9.96
C GLY A 7 -7.28 7.73 10.61
N GLU A 8 -8.24 8.65 10.60
CA GLU A 8 -9.62 8.37 11.04
C GLU A 8 -10.39 7.60 9.97
N LEU A 9 -10.04 7.79 8.70
CA LEU A 9 -10.71 7.25 7.51
C LEU A 9 -10.21 5.85 7.11
N ILE A 10 -8.95 5.53 7.41
CA ILE A 10 -8.28 4.32 6.92
C ILE A 10 -7.89 3.36 8.05
N GLU A 11 -7.75 2.09 7.71
CA GLU A 11 -7.27 1.03 8.61
C GLU A 11 -6.28 0.10 7.89
N LEU A 12 -5.43 -0.57 8.67
CA LEU A 12 -4.48 -1.55 8.14
C LEU A 12 -5.20 -2.84 7.76
N VAL A 13 -4.75 -3.46 6.68
CA VAL A 13 -5.13 -4.83 6.30
C VAL A 13 -4.26 -5.79 7.10
N GLN A 14 -4.89 -6.79 7.72
CA GLN A 14 -4.22 -7.82 8.51
C GLN A 14 -4.50 -9.24 7.99
N GLU A 15 -5.33 -9.37 6.95
CA GLU A 15 -5.63 -10.65 6.33
C GLU A 15 -4.38 -11.21 5.65
N ILE A 16 -4.08 -12.48 5.95
CA ILE A 16 -2.95 -13.21 5.37
C ILE A 16 -3.45 -14.44 4.64
N ASN A 17 -2.63 -14.95 3.72
CA ASN A 17 -2.92 -16.14 2.91
C ASN A 17 -2.78 -17.45 3.71
N SER A 18 -3.29 -17.51 4.94
CA SER A 18 -3.08 -18.63 5.87
C SER A 18 -3.59 -19.97 5.34
N GLU A 19 -4.59 -19.95 4.46
CA GLU A 19 -5.17 -21.12 3.80
C GLU A 19 -4.51 -21.45 2.45
N LEU A 20 -3.46 -20.72 2.05
CA LEU A 20 -2.74 -20.91 0.78
C LEU A 20 -3.66 -20.91 -0.46
N LYS A 21 -4.67 -20.03 -0.47
CA LYS A 21 -5.59 -19.84 -1.61
C LYS A 21 -4.90 -19.22 -2.81
N TYR A 22 -3.84 -18.44 -2.58
CA TYR A 22 -3.07 -17.73 -3.60
C TYR A 22 -1.65 -18.29 -3.72
N GLY A 23 -1.17 -18.43 -4.95
CA GLY A 23 0.13 -19.01 -5.29
C GLY A 23 1.17 -17.98 -5.73
N SER A 24 2.29 -18.47 -6.28
CA SER A 24 3.37 -17.63 -6.80
C SER A 24 2.90 -16.63 -7.86
N ASP A 25 1.96 -17.05 -8.70
CA ASP A 25 1.44 -16.28 -9.82
C ASP A 25 0.52 -15.14 -9.37
N ASP A 26 0.09 -15.15 -8.10
CA ASP A 26 -0.70 -14.11 -7.46
C ASP A 26 0.16 -13.13 -6.68
N VAL A 27 1.48 -13.34 -6.61
CA VAL A 27 2.37 -12.41 -5.91
C VAL A 27 2.53 -11.13 -6.74
N ARG A 28 2.24 -10.00 -6.12
CA ARG A 28 2.40 -8.67 -6.72
C ARG A 28 3.37 -7.82 -5.92
N GLY A 29 3.96 -6.86 -6.61
CA GLY A 29 4.70 -5.74 -6.02
C GLY A 29 4.10 -4.42 -6.46
N MET A 30 4.73 -3.34 -6.02
CA MET A 30 4.39 -1.98 -6.46
C MET A 30 5.62 -1.24 -6.97
N THR A 31 5.40 -0.22 -7.80
CA THR A 31 6.46 0.62 -8.36
C THR A 31 6.43 2.03 -7.76
N ILE A 32 7.51 2.78 -7.99
CA ILE A 32 7.59 4.22 -7.67
C ILE A 32 6.74 5.10 -8.61
N THR A 33 6.21 4.53 -9.70
CA THR A 33 5.24 5.18 -10.61
C THR A 33 3.80 4.89 -10.20
N LYS A 34 3.62 4.24 -9.06
CA LYS A 34 2.34 3.96 -8.40
C LYS A 34 1.50 2.90 -9.10
N GLU A 35 2.14 1.88 -9.65
CA GLU A 35 1.53 0.76 -10.36
C GLU A 35 1.70 -0.54 -9.58
N ILE A 36 0.73 -1.45 -9.74
CA ILE A 36 0.81 -2.82 -9.24
C ILE A 36 1.31 -3.71 -10.37
N ILE A 37 2.34 -4.51 -10.10
CA ILE A 37 2.98 -5.37 -11.10
C ILE A 37 3.13 -6.80 -10.56
N PRO A 38 3.21 -7.82 -11.42
CA PRO A 38 3.73 -9.14 -11.04
C PRO A 38 5.07 -8.99 -10.32
N THR A 39 5.29 -9.83 -9.29
CA THR A 39 6.58 -9.83 -8.60
C THR A 39 7.71 -10.14 -9.58
N LYS A 40 8.85 -9.45 -9.39
CA LYS A 40 10.12 -9.78 -10.05
C LYS A 40 11.03 -10.64 -9.17
N ALA A 41 10.67 -10.79 -7.89
CA ALA A 41 11.43 -11.59 -6.94
C ALA A 41 11.12 -13.07 -7.14
N ASP A 42 12.13 -13.91 -7.02
CA ASP A 42 11.95 -15.36 -6.92
C ASP A 42 11.31 -15.70 -5.57
N VAL A 43 10.19 -16.40 -5.62
CA VAL A 43 9.40 -16.81 -4.44
C VAL A 43 9.32 -18.32 -4.28
N SER A 44 10.07 -19.10 -5.08
CA SER A 44 10.02 -20.57 -5.10
C SER A 44 10.29 -21.26 -3.75
N GLY A 45 11.05 -20.60 -2.86
CA GLY A 45 11.32 -21.08 -1.50
C GLY A 45 10.63 -20.30 -0.38
N THR A 46 9.69 -19.40 -0.71
CA THR A 46 9.07 -18.50 0.28
C THR A 46 7.77 -19.08 0.83
N ASP A 47 7.60 -18.99 2.15
CA ASP A 47 6.33 -19.31 2.80
C ASP A 47 5.26 -18.23 2.49
N LEU A 48 4.45 -18.51 1.47
CA LEU A 48 3.39 -17.61 1.01
C LEU A 48 2.22 -17.52 1.99
N SER A 49 2.12 -18.38 3.01
CA SER A 49 0.99 -18.35 3.96
C SER A 49 0.97 -17.08 4.82
N LYS A 50 2.14 -16.43 4.96
CA LYS A 50 2.35 -15.20 5.71
C LYS A 50 2.16 -13.93 4.88
N PHE A 51 1.89 -14.07 3.59
CA PHE A 51 1.72 -12.90 2.72
C PHE A 51 0.37 -12.27 2.99
N LEU A 52 0.30 -10.94 2.92
CA LEU A 52 -0.95 -10.20 3.08
C LEU A 52 -1.82 -10.42 1.84
N VAL A 53 -3.10 -10.69 2.05
CA VAL A 53 -4.11 -10.72 0.98
C VAL A 53 -4.58 -9.30 0.75
N VAL A 54 -4.60 -8.89 -0.51
CA VAL A 54 -5.00 -7.55 -0.93
C VAL A 54 -6.21 -7.66 -1.84
N HIS A 55 -7.31 -7.07 -1.40
CA HIS A 55 -8.59 -7.06 -2.10
C HIS A 55 -8.74 -5.87 -3.04
N PRO A 56 -9.72 -5.91 -3.96
CA PRO A 56 -10.17 -4.72 -4.68
C PRO A 56 -10.41 -3.55 -3.75
N ARG A 57 -9.99 -2.36 -4.20
CA ARG A 57 -10.09 -1.08 -3.47
C ARG A 57 -9.18 -0.94 -2.25
N GLU A 58 -8.20 -1.83 -2.09
CA GLU A 58 -7.15 -1.71 -1.07
C GLU A 58 -5.86 -1.12 -1.65
N PHE A 59 -5.07 -0.53 -0.77
CA PHE A 59 -3.81 0.13 -1.10
C PHE A 59 -2.65 -0.69 -0.57
N ILE A 60 -1.52 -0.58 -1.26
CA ILE A 60 -0.25 -1.17 -0.84
C ILE A 60 0.83 -0.10 -0.88
N TYR A 61 1.73 -0.09 0.08
CA TYR A 61 2.92 0.74 0.02
C TYR A 61 4.14 0.03 0.60
N ASN A 62 5.31 0.37 0.05
CA ASN A 62 6.58 -0.07 0.58
C ASN A 62 7.06 0.96 1.60
N PRO A 63 7.25 0.60 2.88
CA PRO A 63 7.72 1.55 3.91
C PRO A 63 9.17 1.99 3.69
N ARG A 64 9.93 1.32 2.81
CA ARG A 64 11.28 1.74 2.41
C ARG A 64 11.17 2.75 1.27
N THR A 65 11.73 3.94 1.45
CA THR A 65 11.77 4.99 0.44
C THR A 65 12.80 4.70 -0.63
N HIS A 66 12.42 4.86 -1.91
CA HIS A 66 13.33 4.71 -3.05
C HIS A 66 13.75 6.09 -3.57
N GLY A 67 14.55 6.80 -2.76
CA GLY A 67 14.95 8.18 -3.06
C GLY A 67 13.78 9.16 -2.89
N LYS A 68 13.42 9.87 -3.96
CA LYS A 68 12.40 10.94 -3.95
C LYS A 68 10.95 10.47 -4.13
N ARG A 69 10.72 9.16 -4.27
CA ARG A 69 9.39 8.59 -4.51
C ARG A 69 9.16 7.35 -3.65
N ILE A 70 7.91 7.12 -3.28
CA ILE A 70 7.50 5.94 -2.53
C ILE A 70 6.97 4.87 -3.48
N GLY A 71 7.25 3.61 -3.16
CA GLY A 71 6.56 2.49 -3.81
C GLY A 71 5.12 2.46 -3.30
N PHE A 72 4.15 2.65 -4.18
CA PHE A 72 2.73 2.73 -3.81
C PHE A 72 1.87 2.03 -4.86
N GLY A 73 0.70 1.52 -4.48
CA GLY A 73 -0.22 0.86 -5.40
C GLY A 73 -1.64 0.88 -4.88
N TYR A 74 -2.59 0.79 -5.80
CA TYR A 74 -4.02 0.71 -5.51
C TYR A 74 -4.63 -0.39 -6.35
N ASN A 75 -5.28 -1.36 -5.71
CA ASN A 75 -5.95 -2.45 -6.41
C ASN A 75 -7.26 -1.95 -7.02
N ASN A 76 -7.17 -1.39 -8.22
CA ASN A 76 -8.33 -1.01 -9.04
C ASN A 76 -8.87 -2.16 -9.90
N SER A 77 -8.35 -3.37 -9.72
CA SER A 77 -8.82 -4.57 -10.40
C SER A 77 -9.97 -5.24 -9.65
N LYS A 78 -10.51 -6.32 -10.20
CA LYS A 78 -11.50 -7.18 -9.52
C LYS A 78 -10.86 -8.38 -8.83
N GLU A 79 -9.56 -8.56 -8.99
CA GLU A 79 -8.83 -9.72 -8.51
C GLU A 79 -8.17 -9.44 -7.16
N ASN A 80 -8.11 -10.47 -6.33
CA ASN A 80 -7.27 -10.45 -5.13
C ASN A 80 -5.85 -10.84 -5.53
N PHE A 81 -4.86 -10.37 -4.76
CA PHE A 81 -3.49 -10.79 -4.91
C PHE A 81 -2.79 -10.82 -3.56
N ILE A 82 -1.56 -11.33 -3.52
CA ILE A 82 -0.76 -11.36 -2.29
C ILE A 82 0.51 -10.53 -2.39
N ILE A 83 0.92 -9.95 -1.26
CA ILE A 83 2.17 -9.19 -1.14
C ILE A 83 3.00 -9.69 0.03
N SER A 84 4.32 -9.58 -0.08
CA SER A 84 5.22 -9.90 1.03
C SER A 84 4.89 -9.05 2.26
N TRP A 85 4.96 -9.67 3.44
CA TRP A 85 4.80 -9.06 4.77
C TRP A 85 5.75 -7.87 5.04
N ASN A 86 6.78 -7.67 4.22
CA ASN A 86 7.65 -6.50 4.26
C ASN A 86 6.99 -5.20 3.76
N ASN A 87 5.84 -5.31 3.11
CA ASN A 87 5.04 -4.18 2.66
C ASN A 87 3.84 -3.99 3.59
N ILE A 88 3.17 -2.86 3.45
CA ILE A 88 1.97 -2.55 4.23
C ILE A 88 0.79 -2.45 3.26
N ALA A 89 -0.33 -3.05 3.65
CA ALA A 89 -1.62 -2.87 3.00
C ALA A 89 -2.59 -2.13 3.93
N PHE A 90 -3.43 -1.27 3.35
CA PHE A 90 -4.44 -0.52 4.07
C PHE A 90 -5.67 -0.27 3.21
N ARG A 91 -6.79 0.05 3.84
CA ARG A 91 -8.09 0.27 3.18
C ARG A 91 -8.82 1.46 3.80
N VAL A 92 -9.83 1.96 3.11
CA VAL A 92 -10.85 2.81 3.76
C VAL A 92 -11.62 1.93 4.73
N LYS A 93 -11.83 2.41 5.96
CA LYS A 93 -12.66 1.70 6.93
C LYS A 93 -14.04 1.50 6.37
N LYS A 94 -14.63 0.33 6.58
CA LYS A 94 -15.99 0.03 6.12
C LYS A 94 -17.03 1.06 6.57
N SER A 95 -16.89 1.57 7.80
CA SER A 95 -17.77 2.62 8.35
C SER A 95 -17.62 4.00 7.68
N MET A 96 -16.55 4.21 6.91
CA MET A 96 -16.21 5.50 6.28
C MET A 96 -16.37 5.48 4.75
N GLU A 97 -16.81 4.37 4.14
CA GLU A 97 -16.95 4.25 2.69
C GLU A 97 -18.00 5.20 2.08
N ASN A 98 -19.00 5.61 2.88
CA ASN A 98 -19.99 6.62 2.48
C ASN A 98 -19.47 8.06 2.64
N ILE A 99 -18.31 8.24 3.28
CA ILE A 99 -17.68 9.54 3.53
C ILE A 99 -16.55 9.79 2.52
N VAL A 100 -15.79 8.75 2.18
CA VAL A 100 -14.65 8.86 1.27
C VAL A 100 -14.55 7.66 0.34
N LEU A 101 -14.34 7.94 -0.95
CA LEU A 101 -14.08 6.92 -1.96
C LEU A 101 -12.59 6.56 -1.99
N ALA A 102 -12.28 5.27 -2.02
CA ALA A 102 -10.91 4.78 -2.18
C ALA A 102 -10.29 5.29 -3.49
N ASP A 103 -11.05 5.30 -4.59
CA ASP A 103 -10.61 5.84 -5.88
C ASP A 103 -10.19 7.31 -5.79
N TYR A 104 -10.93 8.13 -5.02
CA TYR A 104 -10.59 9.52 -4.80
C TYR A 104 -9.30 9.66 -3.97
N LEU A 105 -9.14 8.85 -2.91
CA LEU A 105 -7.90 8.81 -2.14
C LEU A 105 -6.72 8.39 -3.00
N PHE A 106 -6.90 7.44 -3.92
CA PHE A 106 -5.85 7.05 -4.86
C PHE A 106 -5.42 8.24 -5.73
N LEU A 107 -6.36 8.97 -6.32
CA LEU A 107 -6.04 10.18 -7.10
C LEU A 107 -5.29 11.21 -6.25
N HIS A 108 -5.67 11.37 -4.98
CA HIS A 108 -4.98 12.26 -4.05
C HIS A 108 -3.53 11.81 -3.83
N PHE A 109 -3.31 10.56 -3.43
CA PHE A 109 -1.98 9.99 -3.17
C PHE A 109 -1.12 9.85 -4.43
N LYS A 110 -1.72 9.81 -5.62
CA LYS A 110 -1.00 9.69 -6.89
C LYS A 110 -0.19 10.93 -7.24
N ARG A 111 -0.50 12.08 -6.66
CA ARG A 111 0.19 13.36 -6.91
C ARG A 111 1.65 13.36 -6.44
N ASP A 112 2.49 14.11 -7.14
CA ASP A 112 3.91 14.27 -6.77
C ASP A 112 4.10 15.04 -5.45
N GLU A 113 3.14 15.88 -5.04
CA GLU A 113 3.15 16.52 -3.72
C GLU A 113 3.21 15.50 -2.58
N TRP A 114 2.54 14.35 -2.75
CA TRP A 114 2.52 13.31 -1.74
C TRP A 114 3.85 12.58 -1.61
N ASP A 115 4.56 12.34 -2.72
CA ASP A 115 5.91 11.81 -2.66
C ASP A 115 6.84 12.75 -1.91
N ARG A 116 6.74 14.07 -2.16
CA ARG A 116 7.55 15.08 -1.45
C ARG A 116 7.27 15.07 0.05
N GLU A 117 6.00 15.06 0.45
CA GLU A 117 5.60 15.04 1.85
C GLU A 117 6.04 13.74 2.55
N ALA A 118 5.85 12.58 1.91
CA ALA A 118 6.27 11.29 2.46
C ALA A 118 7.79 11.21 2.64
N CYS A 119 8.57 11.68 1.66
CA CYS A 119 10.02 11.78 1.77
C CYS A 119 10.44 12.74 2.89
N PHE A 120 9.81 13.92 3.00
CA PHE A 120 10.11 14.89 4.07
C PHE A 120 9.86 14.30 5.46
N GLN A 121 8.70 13.66 5.67
CA GLN A 121 8.38 13.02 6.95
C GLN A 121 9.30 11.84 7.27
N SER A 122 9.72 11.07 6.27
CA SER A 122 10.68 9.98 6.44
C SER A 122 12.07 10.50 6.83
N CYS A 123 12.59 11.52 6.14
CA CYS A 123 13.88 12.14 6.45
C CYS A 123 13.91 12.80 7.83
N ASN A 124 12.85 13.54 8.21
CA ASN A 124 12.78 14.18 9.52
C ASN A 124 12.77 13.17 10.67
N ARG A 125 12.10 12.02 10.49
CA ARG A 125 12.12 10.94 11.49
C ARG A 125 13.46 10.19 11.54
N ALA A 126 14.26 10.28 10.48
CA ALA A 126 15.62 9.72 10.43
C ALA A 126 16.70 10.64 11.03
N GLY A 127 16.33 11.79 11.60
CA GLY A 127 17.24 12.63 12.40
C GLY A 127 18.16 13.57 11.60
N VAL A 128 17.87 13.85 10.32
CA VAL A 128 18.64 14.87 9.59
C VAL A 128 18.08 16.25 9.91
N SER A 129 18.62 16.85 10.97
CA SER A 129 18.49 18.26 11.29
C SER A 129 19.12 19.09 10.17
N TYR A 130 18.31 19.86 9.44
CA TYR A 130 18.83 20.99 8.66
C TYR A 130 19.05 22.15 9.63
N THR A 131 20.27 22.27 10.15
CA THR A 131 20.86 23.56 10.57
C THR A 131 21.63 24.15 9.41
#